data_AF-A0A9D3VIF7-F1
#
_entry.id   AF-A0A9D3VIF7-F1
#
_cell.length_a   1.000
_cell.length_b   1.000
_cell.length_c   1.000
_cell.angle_alpha   90.00
_cell.angle_beta   90.00
_cell.angle_gamma   90.00
#
_symmetry.space_group_name_H-M   'P 1'
#
loop_
_entity.id
_entity.type
_entity.pdbx_description
1 polymer ?
#
loop_
_entity_poly.entity_id
_entity_poly.type
_entity_poly.pdbx_seq_one_letter_code
_entity_poly.pdbx_strand_id
1 'polypeptide(L)'
;MNDPTSSAAAPGHSDLVVSATFISSPPKINNRCESCNKKLGLMGFTCRCGKGFCQFHRYPLEHSCNYDFKKAGRRGLAKENPVIRGNKLRSRM
;
A
#
# COMPACT_ATOMS: atom_id res chain seq x y z
N MET A 1 -38.45 11.80 60.04
CA MET A 1 -37.86 12.99 60.68
C MET A 1 -36.39 12.70 60.94
N ASN A 2 -35.58 13.75 60.82
CA ASN A 2 -34.20 13.95 61.32
C ASN A 2 -33.02 13.15 60.71
N ASP A 3 -32.38 13.81 59.73
CA ASP A 3 -30.95 13.89 59.40
C ASP A 3 -30.01 14.04 60.64
N PRO A 4 -28.68 14.27 60.52
CA PRO A 4 -27.68 14.04 59.45
C PRO A 4 -26.40 13.35 60.01
N THR A 5 -25.41 13.03 59.17
CA THR A 5 -23.98 13.36 59.46
C THR A 5 -23.13 13.19 58.21
N SER A 6 -22.57 14.33 57.79
CA SER A 6 -21.52 14.53 56.80
C SER A 6 -20.18 13.90 57.18
N SER A 7 -19.39 13.50 56.17
CA SER A 7 -17.93 13.79 56.01
C SER A 7 -17.41 12.95 54.83
N ALA A 8 -17.14 13.56 53.67
CA ALA A 8 -15.85 14.16 53.30
C ALA A 8 -14.73 13.13 53.05
N ALA A 9 -14.40 12.90 51.77
CA ALA A 9 -13.03 12.72 51.26
C ALA A 9 -13.04 12.70 49.71
N ALA A 10 -11.96 13.26 49.16
CA ALA A 10 -11.78 13.78 47.81
C ALA A 10 -11.59 12.72 46.70
N PRO A 11 -11.56 13.13 45.42
CA PRO A 11 -11.75 12.28 44.25
C PRO A 11 -10.44 11.69 43.72
N GLY A 12 -10.45 10.38 43.47
CA GLY A 12 -9.39 9.72 42.70
C GLY A 12 -9.60 9.93 41.20
N HIS A 13 -9.23 11.10 40.68
CA HIS A 13 -9.08 11.28 39.24
C HIS A 13 -7.80 10.55 38.80
N SER A 14 -7.96 9.33 38.33
CA SER A 14 -6.91 8.67 37.55
C SER A 14 -6.94 9.30 36.16
N ASP A 15 -6.22 10.41 35.98
CA ASP A 15 -5.92 10.97 34.67
C ASP A 15 -5.00 10.02 33.92
N LEU A 16 -5.60 8.97 33.35
CA LEU A 16 -5.00 8.23 32.26
C LEU A 16 -5.03 9.16 31.06
N VAL A 17 -3.96 9.95 30.92
CA VAL A 17 -3.61 10.63 29.67
C VAL A 17 -3.30 9.54 28.64
N VAL A 18 -4.35 8.95 28.08
CA VAL A 18 -4.27 8.22 26.83
C VAL A 18 -3.89 9.25 25.79
N SER A 19 -2.60 9.25 25.47
CA SER A 19 -2.03 10.04 24.41
C SER A 19 -2.89 9.85 23.17
N ALA A 20 -3.53 10.93 22.73
CA ALA A 20 -4.34 10.97 21.53
C ALA A 20 -3.41 10.66 20.34
N THR A 21 -3.29 9.37 20.01
CA THR A 21 -2.77 8.94 18.74
C THR A 21 -3.65 9.59 17.69
N PHE A 22 -3.04 10.43 16.85
CA PHE A 22 -3.66 10.96 15.65
C PHE A 22 -4.09 9.77 14.79
N ILE A 23 -5.35 9.34 14.95
CA ILE A 23 -5.99 8.39 14.04
C ILE A 23 -6.19 9.19 12.75
N SER A 24 -5.15 9.19 11.91
CA SER A 24 -5.26 9.60 10.53
C SER A 24 -6.37 8.74 9.93
N SER A 25 -7.44 9.40 9.47
CA SER A 25 -8.60 8.79 8.83
C SER A 25 -8.13 7.70 7.88
N PRO A 26 -8.79 6.51 7.85
CA PRO A 26 -8.37 5.44 6.96
C PRO A 26 -8.29 5.99 5.53
N PRO A 27 -7.19 5.70 4.79
CA PRO A 27 -6.99 6.24 3.46
C PRO A 27 -8.22 5.91 2.63
N LYS A 28 -8.88 6.96 2.14
CA LYS A 28 -10.12 6.85 1.38
C LYS A 28 -9.79 6.10 0.09
N ILE A 29 -10.07 4.79 0.06
CA ILE A 29 -9.81 3.97 -1.12
C ILE A 29 -10.69 4.52 -2.24
N ASN A 30 -10.04 5.19 -3.19
CA ASN A 30 -10.69 5.75 -4.36
C ASN A 30 -11.07 4.61 -5.29
N ASN A 31 -12.29 4.10 -5.15
CA ASN A 31 -12.84 3.05 -6.02
C ASN A 31 -13.22 3.60 -7.41
N ARG A 32 -12.37 4.43 -8.02
CA ARG A 32 -12.56 5.05 -9.33
C ARG A 32 -11.30 4.93 -10.16
N CYS A 33 -11.48 4.75 -11.47
CA CYS A 33 -10.40 4.71 -12.44
C CYS A 33 -9.70 6.05 -12.48
N GLU A 34 -8.37 6.09 -12.41
CA GLU A 34 -7.65 7.36 -12.49
C GLU A 34 -7.70 8.00 -13.88
N SER A 35 -7.84 7.23 -14.97
CA SER A 35 -7.91 7.79 -16.32
C SER A 35 -9.29 8.34 -16.69
N CYS A 36 -10.36 7.65 -16.30
CA CYS A 36 -11.72 7.97 -16.76
C CYS A 36 -12.74 8.20 -15.63
N ASN A 37 -12.31 8.19 -14.37
CA ASN A 37 -13.12 8.38 -13.18
C ASN A 37 -14.34 7.44 -13.01
N LYS A 38 -14.45 6.40 -13.85
CA LYS A 38 -15.48 5.36 -13.74
C LYS A 38 -15.28 4.57 -12.45
N LYS A 39 -16.37 4.25 -11.75
CA LYS A 39 -16.35 3.43 -10.52
C LYS A 39 -15.80 2.03 -10.83
N LEU A 40 -14.82 1.56 -10.06
CA LEU A 40 -14.10 0.30 -10.28
C LEU A 40 -14.82 -0.94 -9.72
N GLY A 41 -15.89 -0.75 -8.95
CA GLY A 41 -16.62 -1.86 -8.33
C GLY A 41 -15.70 -2.76 -7.49
N LEU A 42 -16.03 -4.04 -7.39
CA LEU A 42 -15.19 -5.04 -6.74
C LEU A 42 -13.97 -5.45 -7.62
N MET A 43 -14.06 -5.24 -8.93
CA MET A 43 -13.05 -5.65 -9.92
C MET A 43 -12.17 -4.49 -10.39
N GLY A 44 -11.54 -3.80 -9.46
CA GLY A 44 -10.52 -2.79 -9.76
C GLY A 44 -9.16 -3.43 -10.05
N PHE A 45 -8.47 -2.95 -11.09
CA PHE A 45 -7.10 -3.37 -11.36
C PHE A 45 -6.12 -2.35 -10.81
N THR A 46 -5.18 -2.79 -9.98
CA THR A 46 -4.08 -1.95 -9.49
C THR A 46 -2.91 -2.04 -10.46
N CYS A 47 -2.46 -0.91 -11.00
CA CYS A 47 -1.24 -0.84 -11.78
C CYS A 47 -0.01 -0.76 -10.88
N ARG A 48 1.17 -1.10 -11.40
CA ARG A 48 2.46 -0.98 -10.68
C ARG A 48 2.82 0.46 -10.30
N CYS A 49 2.21 1.45 -10.92
CA CYS A 49 2.32 2.85 -10.50
C CYS A 49 1.50 3.19 -9.23
N GLY A 50 0.80 2.22 -8.63
CA GLY A 50 0.04 2.40 -7.38
C GLY A 50 -1.39 2.91 -7.55
N LYS A 51 -1.84 3.10 -8.80
CA LYS A 51 -3.14 3.67 -9.15
C LYS A 51 -4.15 2.59 -9.56
N GLY A 52 -5.44 2.86 -9.34
CA GLY A 52 -6.55 1.97 -9.70
C GLY A 52 -7.16 2.29 -11.07
N PHE A 53 -7.43 1.26 -11.87
CA PHE A 53 -7.96 1.39 -13.23
C PHE A 53 -9.08 0.39 -13.55
N CYS A 54 -9.92 0.76 -14.53
CA CYS A 54 -10.96 -0.13 -15.08
C CYS A 54 -10.37 -1.09 -16.11
N GLN A 55 -11.18 -2.02 -16.62
CA GLN A 55 -10.75 -3.03 -17.60
C GLN A 55 -10.08 -2.43 -18.84
N PHE A 56 -10.59 -1.30 -19.34
CA PHE A 56 -10.04 -0.62 -20.51
C PHE A 56 -8.70 0.07 -20.22
N HIS A 57 -8.55 0.71 -19.05
CA HIS A 57 -7.33 1.45 -18.70
C HIS A 57 -6.31 0.61 -17.91
N ARG A 58 -6.48 -0.73 -17.89
CA ARG A 58 -5.60 -1.65 -17.16
C ARG A 58 -4.17 -1.65 -17.71
N TYR A 59 -4.02 -1.47 -19.03
CA TYR A 59 -2.71 -1.54 -19.67
C TYR A 59 -1.93 -0.23 -19.52
N PRO A 60 -0.59 -0.27 -19.34
CA PRO A 60 0.23 0.92 -19.15
C PRO A 60 0.14 1.96 -20.28
N LEU A 61 -0.16 1.52 -21.50
CA LEU A 61 -0.31 2.39 -22.66
C LEU A 61 -1.58 3.26 -22.58
N GLU A 62 -2.66 2.70 -22.03
CA GLU A 62 -3.98 3.34 -21.98
C GLU A 62 -4.07 4.46 -20.94
N HIS A 63 -3.19 4.45 -19.94
CA HIS A 63 -3.15 5.45 -18.87
C HIS A 63 -1.83 6.21 -18.79
N SER A 64 -0.97 6.11 -19.82
CA SER A 64 0.33 6.77 -19.86
C SER A 64 1.14 6.56 -18.58
N CYS A 65 1.35 5.28 -18.23
CA CYS A 65 1.98 4.90 -16.97
C CYS A 65 3.39 5.47 -16.82
N ASN A 66 3.65 6.24 -15.76
CA ASN A 66 4.98 6.76 -15.43
C ASN A 66 5.87 5.76 -14.65
N TYR A 67 5.60 4.45 -14.76
CA TYR A 67 6.40 3.43 -14.09
C TYR A 67 7.45 2.85 -15.04
N ASP A 68 8.72 2.80 -14.60
CA ASP A 68 9.84 2.27 -15.40
C ASP A 68 9.84 0.73 -15.49
N PHE A 69 8.98 0.18 -16.33
CA PHE A 69 8.91 -1.27 -16.58
C PHE A 69 10.24 -1.84 -17.08
N LYS A 70 11.00 -1.09 -17.88
CA LYS A 70 12.31 -1.50 -18.41
C LYS A 70 13.32 -1.74 -17.28
N LYS A 71 13.42 -0.81 -16.34
CA LYS A 71 14.36 -0.91 -15.20
C LYS A 71 13.95 -2.04 -14.26
N ALA A 72 12.65 -2.16 -13.98
CA ALA A 72 12.12 -3.26 -13.17
C ALA A 72 12.37 -4.63 -13.81
N GLY A 73 12.14 -4.76 -15.12
CA GLY A 73 12.40 -5.98 -15.88
C GLY A 73 13.87 -6.36 -15.89
N ARG A 74 14.77 -5.39 -16.11
CA ARG A 74 16.23 -5.64 -16.08
C ARG A 74 16.70 -6.14 -14.72
N ARG A 75 16.20 -5.57 -13.61
CA ARG A 75 16.51 -6.07 -12.26
C ARG A 75 16.03 -7.49 -12.04
N GLY A 76 14.83 -7.83 -12.53
CA GLY A 76 14.30 -9.19 -12.46
C GLY A 76 15.17 -10.16 -13.24
N LEU A 77 15.43 -9.87 -14.52
CA LEU A 77 16.27 -10.69 -15.38
C LEU A 77 17.70 -10.87 -14.81
N ALA A 78 18.32 -9.80 -14.30
CA ALA A 78 19.66 -9.90 -13.73
C ALA A 78 19.70 -10.78 -12.48
N LYS A 79 18.61 -10.85 -11.71
CA LYS A 79 18.50 -11.73 -10.54
C LYS A 79 18.31 -13.19 -10.94
N GLU A 80 17.51 -13.44 -11.97
CA GLU A 80 17.13 -14.80 -12.39
C GLU A 80 18.09 -15.43 -13.39
N ASN A 81 18.95 -14.64 -14.07
CA ASN A 81 19.85 -15.18 -15.09
C ASN A 81 21.01 -15.96 -14.44
N PRO A 82 21.08 -17.29 -14.58
CA PRO A 82 22.18 -18.06 -14.04
C PRO A 82 23.48 -17.72 -14.78
N VAL A 83 24.59 -17.60 -14.03
CA VAL A 83 25.89 -17.32 -14.63
C VAL A 83 26.42 -18.57 -15.31
N ILE A 84 26.22 -18.66 -16.63
CA ILE A 84 26.74 -19.77 -17.43
C ILE A 84 28.25 -19.58 -17.62
N ARG A 85 29.05 -20.25 -16.79
CA ARG A 85 30.50 -20.38 -16.97
C ARG A 85 30.79 -21.68 -17.71
N GLY A 86 30.73 -21.64 -19.04
CA GLY A 86 31.19 -22.76 -19.86
C GLY A 86 32.73 -22.85 -19.80
N ASN A 87 33.26 -24.05 -19.57
CA ASN A 87 34.68 -24.30 -19.79
C ASN A 87 34.98 -24.00 -21.27
N LYS A 88 35.85 -23.02 -21.55
CA LYS A 88 36.32 -22.76 -22.92
C LYS A 88 37.12 -23.99 -23.33
N LEU A 89 36.47 -24.95 -24.00
CA LEU A 89 37.10 -26.19 -24.45
C LEU A 89 38.35 -25.83 -25.26
N ARG A 90 39.55 -26.13 -24.73
CA ARG A 90 40.84 -25.80 -25.36
C ARG A 90 41.23 -26.77 -26.47
N SER A 91 40.56 -27.91 -26.60
CA SER A 91 40.76 -28.84 -27.70
C SER A 91 39.57 -29.80 -27.75
N ARG A 92 38.84 -29.78 -28.87
CA ARG A 92 38.15 -30.98 -29.36
C ARG A 92 39.17 -31.65 -30.28
N MET A 93 39.59 -32.86 -29.91
CA MET A 93 40.28 -33.79 -30.81
C MET A 93 39.38 -34.13 -31.99
#